data_AF-A0A329U8R3-F1
#
_entry.id   AF-A0A329U8R3-F1
#
_cell.length_a   1.000
_cell.length_b   1.000
_cell.length_c   1.000
_cell.angle_alpha   90.00
_cell.angle_beta   90.00
_cell.angle_gamma   90.00
#
_symmetry.space_group_name_H-M   'P 1'
#
loop_
_entity.id
_entity.type
_entity.pdbx_description
1 polymer ?
#
loop_
_entity_poly.entity_id
_entity_poly.type
_entity_poly.pdbx_seq_one_letter_code
_entity_poly.pdbx_strand_id
1 'polypeptide(L)'
;MTTALKRTGAALLTLLMFCVLTLGASAAANTPVGVKFWKEKSDKGSMANSGIDSDREATLTRQSNGTYTLTLPVKQVTKLNVTGYLSGLTIGDVTYAGTLTGDIEKGNGILTIKNLPASVLTGSEVGKALTVTCNIQMDLSLLGEINTTARMCIWAK
;
A
#
# COMPACT_ATOMS: atom_id res chain seq x y z
N MET A 1 37.01 -31.85 -37.67
CA MET A 1 36.85 -31.38 -36.27
C MET A 1 36.33 -29.93 -36.15
N THR A 2 35.54 -29.41 -37.10
CA THR A 2 35.14 -27.98 -37.11
C THR A 2 33.63 -27.71 -36.92
N THR A 3 32.78 -28.72 -37.09
CA THR A 3 31.31 -28.56 -37.01
C THR A 3 30.77 -28.65 -35.58
N ALA A 4 31.41 -29.41 -34.70
CA ALA A 4 30.99 -29.56 -33.31
C ALA A 4 31.11 -28.22 -32.55
N LEU A 5 32.23 -27.51 -32.71
CA LEU A 5 32.51 -26.25 -31.99
C LEU A 5 31.51 -25.13 -32.34
N LYS A 6 31.09 -25.01 -33.61
CA LYS A 6 30.06 -24.05 -34.03
C LYS A 6 28.68 -24.34 -33.41
N ARG A 7 28.34 -25.63 -33.22
CA ARG A 7 27.05 -26.05 -32.69
C ARG A 7 26.96 -25.87 -31.18
N THR A 8 28.07 -26.07 -30.47
CA THR A 8 28.16 -25.77 -29.02
C THR A 8 28.15 -24.26 -28.76
N GLY A 9 28.82 -23.46 -29.59
CA GLY A 9 28.82 -22.01 -29.46
C GLY A 9 27.45 -21.37 -29.65
N ALA A 10 26.65 -21.85 -30.62
CA ALA A 10 25.28 -21.38 -30.82
C ALA A 10 24.37 -21.76 -29.63
N ALA A 11 24.52 -22.97 -29.07
CA ALA A 11 23.76 -23.42 -27.92
C ALA A 11 24.12 -22.66 -26.64
N LEU A 12 25.41 -22.32 -26.44
CA LEU A 12 25.86 -21.48 -25.34
C LEU A 12 25.36 -20.04 -25.47
N LEU A 13 25.34 -19.49 -26.69
CA LEU A 13 24.86 -18.14 -26.93
C LEU A 13 23.33 -18.02 -26.76
N THR A 14 22.56 -19.01 -27.20
CA THR A 14 21.11 -19.05 -26.95
C THR A 14 20.79 -19.28 -25.47
N LEU A 15 21.57 -20.12 -24.77
CA LEU A 15 21.43 -20.29 -23.32
C LEU A 15 21.77 -19.01 -22.57
N LEU A 16 22.85 -18.32 -22.94
CA LEU A 16 23.24 -17.05 -22.34
C LEU A 16 22.18 -15.97 -22.59
N MET A 17 21.67 -15.85 -23.82
CA MET A 17 20.59 -14.92 -24.16
C MET A 17 19.29 -15.24 -23.41
N PHE A 18 19.00 -16.52 -23.19
CA PHE A 18 17.87 -16.95 -22.37
C PHE A 18 18.06 -16.55 -20.90
N CYS A 19 19.28 -16.65 -20.36
CA CYS A 19 19.60 -16.21 -19.00
C CYS A 19 19.43 -14.69 -18.80
N VAL A 20 19.89 -13.84 -19.73
CA VAL A 20 19.68 -12.39 -19.61
C VAL A 20 18.23 -11.97 -19.80
N LEU A 21 17.43 -12.72 -20.57
CA LEU A 21 16.00 -12.44 -20.75
C LEU A 21 15.20 -12.71 -19.45
N THR A 22 15.55 -13.73 -18.68
CA THR A 22 14.84 -14.06 -17.42
C THR A 22 15.20 -13.15 -16.25
N LEU A 23 16.36 -12.50 -16.29
CA LEU A 23 16.80 -11.49 -15.30
C LEU A 23 16.13 -10.12 -15.51
N GLY A 24 15.47 -9.90 -16.65
CA GLY A 24 14.73 -8.66 -16.96
C GLY A 24 13.34 -8.60 -16.33
N ALA A 25 12.83 -9.70 -15.76
CA ALA A 25 11.62 -9.71 -14.97
C ALA A 25 11.92 -9.07 -13.61
N SER A 26 11.91 -7.74 -13.56
CA SER A 26 11.84 -6.99 -12.31
C SER A 26 10.55 -7.42 -11.62
N ALA A 27 10.65 -8.41 -10.72
CA ALA A 27 9.56 -8.77 -9.85
C ALA A 27 9.11 -7.50 -9.13
N ALA A 28 7.85 -7.12 -9.32
CA ALA A 28 7.25 -6.08 -8.50
C ALA A 28 7.46 -6.51 -7.04
N ALA A 29 8.31 -5.80 -6.31
CA ALA A 29 8.63 -6.17 -4.95
C ALA A 29 7.39 -5.90 -4.09
N ASN A 30 6.63 -6.95 -3.81
CA ASN A 30 5.55 -6.94 -2.83
C ASN A 30 6.19 -7.13 -1.45
N THR A 31 6.36 -6.04 -0.72
CA THR A 31 6.92 -6.09 0.64
C THR A 31 5.76 -6.05 1.64
N PRO A 32 5.68 -7.00 2.59
CA PRO A 32 4.73 -6.90 3.69
C PRO A 32 5.08 -5.68 4.54
N VAL A 33 4.08 -4.85 4.82
CA VAL A 33 4.24 -3.62 5.61
C VAL A 33 3.25 -3.57 6.75
N GLY A 34 3.66 -2.98 7.86
CA GLY A 34 2.75 -2.54 8.90
C GLY A 34 2.20 -1.16 8.56
N VAL A 35 0.92 -0.93 8.84
CA VAL A 35 0.27 0.38 8.72
C VAL A 35 -0.41 0.72 10.03
N LYS A 36 -0.25 1.96 10.49
CA LYS A 36 -0.90 2.45 11.71
C LYS A 36 -1.31 3.90 11.57
N PHE A 37 -2.49 4.21 12.07
CA PHE A 37 -3.07 5.54 12.04
C PHE A 37 -3.05 6.17 13.43
N TRP A 38 -2.51 7.38 13.51
CA TRP A 38 -2.44 8.23 14.69
C TRP A 38 -3.39 9.41 14.56
N LYS A 39 -3.85 9.99 15.66
CA LYS A 39 -4.64 11.22 15.62
C LYS A 39 -3.75 12.37 15.15
N GLU A 40 -4.31 13.30 14.38
CA GLU A 40 -3.56 14.45 13.86
C GLU A 40 -2.82 15.23 14.96
N LYS A 41 -3.52 15.50 16.06
CA LYS A 41 -3.03 16.33 17.18
C LYS A 41 -2.58 15.51 18.41
N SER A 42 -2.39 14.20 18.27
CA SER A 42 -2.04 13.34 19.42
C SER A 42 -1.42 12.01 19.00
N ASP A 43 -0.45 11.52 19.76
CA ASP A 43 0.18 10.20 19.61
C ASP A 43 -0.73 9.02 20.04
N LYS A 44 -2.04 9.24 20.10
CA LYS A 44 -3.04 8.20 20.33
C LYS A 44 -3.51 7.62 18.99
N GLY A 45 -3.88 6.34 18.98
CA GLY A 45 -4.43 5.68 17.79
C GLY A 45 -5.68 6.40 17.27
N SER A 46 -5.78 6.51 15.95
CA SER A 46 -6.94 7.08 15.26
C SER A 46 -8.07 6.07 15.14
N MET A 47 -9.30 6.57 14.99
CA MET A 47 -10.47 5.76 14.68
C MET A 47 -10.34 5.06 13.31
N ALA A 48 -9.52 5.60 12.41
CA ALA A 48 -9.18 4.97 11.15
C ALA A 48 -8.58 3.56 11.34
N ASN A 49 -7.89 3.32 12.46
CA ASN A 49 -7.31 2.02 12.77
C ASN A 49 -8.36 0.93 13.02
N SER A 50 -9.60 1.30 13.36
CA SER A 50 -10.70 0.35 13.49
C SER A 50 -11.18 -0.16 12.13
N GLY A 51 -11.06 0.66 11.08
CA GLY A 51 -11.43 0.32 9.70
C GLY A 51 -10.41 -0.54 8.98
N ILE A 52 -9.28 -0.83 9.61
CA ILE A 52 -8.22 -1.68 9.06
C ILE A 52 -8.29 -3.04 9.74
N ASP A 53 -8.25 -4.08 8.92
CA ASP A 53 -8.15 -5.45 9.42
C ASP A 53 -6.70 -5.71 9.86
N SER A 54 -6.48 -5.85 11.16
CA SER A 54 -5.14 -6.09 11.70
C SER A 54 -4.72 -7.56 11.67
N ASP A 55 -5.67 -8.48 11.42
CA ASP A 55 -5.42 -9.90 11.25
C ASP A 55 -4.87 -10.21 9.85
N ARG A 56 -5.10 -9.30 8.90
CA ARG A 56 -4.61 -9.38 7.52
C ARG A 56 -3.40 -8.48 7.30
N GLU A 57 -2.48 -8.93 6.44
CA GLU A 57 -1.27 -8.18 6.17
C GLU A 57 -1.49 -7.12 5.08
N ALA A 58 -0.99 -5.90 5.33
CA ALA A 58 -0.89 -4.88 4.30
C ALA A 58 0.36 -5.13 3.45
N THR A 59 0.26 -4.87 2.15
CA THR A 59 1.38 -5.07 1.22
C THR A 59 1.68 -3.79 0.47
N LEU A 60 2.96 -3.45 0.37
CA LEU A 60 3.43 -2.32 -0.42
C LEU A 60 4.15 -2.85 -1.64
N THR A 61 3.68 -2.45 -2.81
CA THR A 61 4.23 -2.87 -4.10
C THR A 61 4.90 -1.69 -4.75
N ARG A 62 6.23 -1.73 -4.89
CA ARG A 62 6.95 -0.71 -5.63
C ARG A 62 6.86 -0.99 -7.13
N GLN A 63 6.30 -0.06 -7.88
CA GLN A 63 6.30 -0.10 -9.33
C GLN A 63 7.56 0.54 -9.90
N SER A 64 7.95 0.11 -11.11
CA SER A 64 9.12 0.62 -11.83
C SER A 64 9.00 2.11 -12.22
N ASN A 65 7.78 2.65 -12.27
CA ASN A 65 7.50 4.07 -12.54
C ASN A 65 7.67 5.00 -11.31
N GLY A 66 8.17 4.49 -10.17
CA GLY A 66 8.32 5.27 -8.93
C GLY A 66 7.02 5.45 -8.13
N THR A 67 5.95 4.77 -8.51
CA THR A 67 4.69 4.71 -7.78
C THR A 67 4.69 3.52 -6.82
N TYR A 68 4.09 3.69 -5.65
CA TYR A 68 3.91 2.64 -4.66
C TYR A 68 2.44 2.32 -4.51
N THR A 69 2.08 1.05 -4.61
CA THR A 69 0.71 0.58 -4.40
C THR A 69 0.63 -0.10 -3.03
N LEU A 70 -0.03 0.55 -2.08
CA LEU A 70 -0.31 0.01 -0.76
C LEU A 70 -1.68 -0.66 -0.77
N THR A 71 -1.70 -1.97 -0.60
CA THR A 71 -2.93 -2.73 -0.36
C THR A 71 -3.16 -2.74 1.15
N LEU A 72 -4.17 -2.00 1.61
CA LEU A 72 -4.65 -2.03 2.99
C LEU A 72 -5.84 -2.99 3.09
N PRO A 73 -5.80 -3.98 3.97
CA PRO A 73 -6.99 -4.75 4.27
C PRO A 73 -7.94 -3.89 5.12
N VAL A 74 -9.16 -3.71 4.64
CA VAL A 74 -10.19 -2.91 5.31
C VAL A 74 -11.24 -3.84 5.89
N LYS A 75 -11.85 -3.42 6.99
CA LYS A 75 -12.96 -4.14 7.61
C LYS A 75 -14.09 -3.20 8.00
N GLN A 76 -15.25 -3.81 8.17
CA GLN A 76 -16.42 -3.16 8.70
C GLN A 76 -16.16 -2.71 10.15
N VAL A 77 -16.45 -1.44 10.44
CA VAL A 77 -16.42 -0.88 11.79
C VAL A 77 -17.83 -0.78 12.32
N THR A 78 -18.08 -1.39 13.48
CA THR A 78 -19.36 -1.22 14.17
C THR A 78 -19.14 -0.38 15.41
N LYS A 79 -19.78 0.80 15.47
CA LYS A 79 -19.72 1.69 16.64
C LYS A 79 -21.13 2.16 16.96
N LEU A 80 -21.56 2.02 18.22
CA LEU A 80 -22.89 2.42 18.68
C LEU A 80 -24.04 1.85 17.82
N ASN A 81 -23.96 0.56 17.48
CA ASN A 81 -24.95 -0.14 16.64
C ASN A 81 -25.03 0.34 15.18
N VAL A 82 -24.09 1.21 14.75
CA VAL A 82 -23.94 1.69 13.38
C VAL A 82 -22.74 1.00 12.75
N THR A 83 -22.96 0.38 11.60
CA THR A 83 -21.94 -0.21 10.76
C THR A 83 -21.39 0.85 9.81
N GLY A 84 -20.08 0.90 9.62
CA GLY A 84 -19.46 1.72 8.59
C GLY A 84 -18.25 1.04 7.96
N TYR A 85 -17.76 1.60 6.86
CA TYR A 85 -16.57 1.14 6.16
C TYR A 85 -15.68 2.32 5.78
N LEU A 86 -14.38 2.07 5.67
CA LEU A 86 -13.42 3.05 5.16
C LEU A 86 -13.66 3.24 3.67
N SER A 87 -14.47 4.22 3.28
CA SER A 87 -14.88 4.48 1.89
C SER A 87 -13.84 5.29 1.11
N GLY A 88 -12.96 6.01 1.81
CA GLY A 88 -11.89 6.76 1.17
C GLY A 88 -10.69 6.98 2.08
N LEU A 89 -9.52 7.14 1.48
CA LEU A 89 -8.32 7.61 2.14
C LEU A 89 -7.54 8.46 1.14
N THR A 90 -7.35 9.72 1.51
CA THR A 90 -6.63 10.71 0.70
C THR A 90 -5.40 11.17 1.46
N ILE A 91 -4.25 11.20 0.82
CA ILE A 91 -3.04 11.77 1.43
C ILE A 91 -3.14 13.29 1.35
N GLY A 92 -3.05 13.96 2.50
CA GLY A 92 -3.23 15.40 2.66
C GLY A 92 -1.92 16.21 2.55
N ASP A 93 -0.83 15.57 2.12
CA ASP A 93 0.45 16.26 1.92
C ASP A 93 0.56 16.77 0.48
N VAL A 94 0.97 18.04 0.31
CA VAL A 94 1.06 18.73 -0.99
C VAL A 94 2.02 18.02 -1.96
N THR A 95 2.93 17.19 -1.43
CA THR A 95 3.97 16.49 -2.18
C THR A 95 3.53 15.11 -2.65
N TYR A 96 2.48 14.52 -2.05
CA TYR A 96 2.10 13.13 -2.26
C TYR A 96 0.61 13.00 -2.52
N ALA A 97 0.25 12.73 -3.78
CA ALA A 97 -1.11 12.36 -4.12
C ALA A 97 -1.29 10.85 -3.95
N GLY A 98 -2.29 10.46 -3.16
CA GLY A 98 -2.79 9.10 -3.14
C GLY A 98 -4.27 9.06 -2.81
N THR A 99 -5.00 8.28 -3.60
CA THR A 99 -6.43 8.05 -3.46
C THR A 99 -6.64 6.57 -3.22
N LEU A 100 -7.41 6.24 -2.19
CA LEU A 100 -7.89 4.88 -1.97
C LEU A 100 -8.81 4.51 -3.12
N THR A 101 -8.41 3.49 -3.85
CA THR A 101 -9.11 2.94 -5.00
C THR A 101 -9.28 1.45 -4.78
N GLY A 102 -10.24 0.80 -5.43
CA GLY A 102 -10.46 -0.63 -5.26
C GLY A 102 -11.75 -0.96 -4.53
N ASP A 103 -12.04 -2.26 -4.50
CA ASP A 103 -13.28 -2.83 -4.00
C ASP A 103 -13.23 -2.91 -2.47
N ILE A 104 -13.52 -1.78 -1.85
CA ILE A 104 -13.57 -1.61 -0.39
C ILE A 104 -14.62 -2.55 0.22
N GLU A 105 -15.70 -2.84 -0.52
CA GLU A 105 -16.74 -3.80 -0.16
C GLU A 105 -16.21 -5.24 -0.05
N LYS A 106 -15.19 -5.61 -0.84
CA LYS A 106 -14.46 -6.89 -0.73
C LYS A 106 -13.37 -6.89 0.35
N GLY A 107 -13.29 -5.86 1.18
CA GLY A 107 -12.38 -5.83 2.33
C GLY A 107 -10.93 -5.52 1.98
N ASN A 108 -10.64 -4.98 0.79
CA ASN A 108 -9.30 -4.52 0.39
C ASN A 108 -9.37 -3.11 -0.22
N GLY A 109 -8.69 -2.15 0.41
CA GLY A 109 -8.46 -0.82 -0.16
C GLY A 109 -7.08 -0.73 -0.81
N ILE A 110 -7.00 -0.33 -2.07
CA ILE A 110 -5.76 -0.14 -2.82
C ILE A 110 -5.43 1.35 -2.88
N LEU A 111 -4.45 1.77 -2.09
CA LEU A 111 -3.95 3.13 -2.09
C LEU A 111 -2.73 3.25 -3.01
N THR A 112 -2.87 4.02 -4.08
CA THR A 112 -1.75 4.30 -4.99
C THR A 112 -1.08 5.62 -4.57
N ILE A 113 0.21 5.58 -4.25
CA ILE A 113 0.99 6.72 -3.76
C ILE A 113 2.10 7.03 -4.74
N LYS A 114 2.10 8.23 -5.30
CA LYS A 114 3.19 8.67 -6.19
C LYS A 114 4.35 9.24 -5.37
N ASN A 115 5.58 8.83 -5.70
CA ASN A 115 6.80 9.41 -5.13
C ASN A 115 6.95 9.24 -3.60
N LEU A 116 6.48 8.12 -3.02
CA LEU A 116 6.61 7.84 -1.58
C LEU A 116 8.10 7.88 -1.16
N PRO A 117 8.50 8.74 -0.21
CA PRO A 117 9.89 8.86 0.22
C PRO A 117 10.27 7.68 1.13
N ALA A 118 11.54 7.26 1.07
CA ALA A 118 12.05 6.20 1.97
C ALA A 118 11.90 6.58 3.46
N SER A 119 11.85 7.87 3.79
CA SER A 119 11.59 8.39 5.13
C SER A 119 10.22 8.00 5.70
N VAL A 120 9.26 7.60 4.86
CA VAL A 120 7.98 7.08 5.36
C VAL A 120 8.14 5.63 5.81
N LEU A 121 9.08 4.87 5.25
CA LEU A 121 9.37 3.47 5.59
C LEU A 121 10.31 3.33 6.82
N THR A 122 10.33 4.29 7.74
CA THR A 122 11.31 4.33 8.85
C THR A 122 10.81 3.73 10.16
N GLY A 123 9.60 3.17 10.20
CA GLY A 123 9.02 2.58 11.41
C GLY A 123 7.69 3.23 11.81
N SER A 124 7.13 2.79 12.94
CA SER A 124 5.89 3.34 13.54
C SER A 124 6.07 4.76 14.15
N GLU A 125 7.08 5.51 13.73
CA GLU A 125 7.40 6.84 14.29
C GLU A 125 6.37 7.89 13.87
N VAL A 126 5.65 8.47 14.85
CA VAL A 126 4.62 9.49 14.61
C VAL A 126 5.18 10.74 13.92
N GLY A 127 6.44 11.09 14.20
CA GLY A 127 7.12 12.24 13.60
C GLY A 127 7.37 12.13 12.09
N LYS A 128 7.34 10.91 11.52
CA LYS A 128 7.55 10.62 10.09
C LYS A 128 6.26 10.19 9.37
N ALA A 129 5.12 10.26 10.06
CA ALA A 129 3.82 9.87 9.54
C ALA A 129 3.30 10.85 8.48
N LEU A 130 2.67 10.31 7.43
CA LEU A 130 1.99 11.07 6.38
C LEU A 130 0.65 11.58 6.89
N THR A 131 0.33 12.85 6.67
CA THR A 131 -1.02 13.36 6.93
C THR A 131 -1.99 12.73 5.93
N VAL A 132 -3.05 12.10 6.43
CA VAL A 132 -4.08 11.46 5.63
C VAL A 132 -5.46 11.90 6.11
N THR A 133 -6.38 12.05 5.17
CA THR A 133 -7.80 12.24 5.43
C THR A 133 -8.48 10.91 5.17
N CYS A 134 -9.03 10.30 6.20
CA CYS A 134 -9.80 9.07 6.10
C CYS A 134 -11.28 9.45 6.01
N ASN A 135 -11.95 8.94 4.99
CA ASN A 135 -13.39 9.05 4.82
C ASN A 135 -14.04 7.74 5.23
N ILE A 136 -14.87 7.78 6.27
CA ILE A 136 -15.58 6.63 6.80
C ILE A 136 -17.07 6.84 6.50
N GLN A 137 -17.63 5.97 5.69
CA GLN A 137 -19.05 5.98 5.38
C GLN A 137 -19.77 5.12 6.42
N MET A 138 -20.70 5.72 7.16
CA MET A 138 -21.53 5.01 8.12
C MET A 138 -22.92 4.75 7.51
N ASP A 139 -23.34 3.48 7.57
CA ASP A 139 -24.66 3.01 7.15
C ASP A 139 -25.67 3.35 8.25
N LEU A 140 -26.07 4.62 8.31
CA LEU A 140 -27.31 5.07 8.93
C LEU A 140 -27.49 6.53 8.52
N SER A 141 -28.67 6.85 7.98
CA SER A 141 -29.09 8.15 7.42
C SER A 141 -28.93 9.38 8.34
N LEU A 142 -28.34 9.23 9.54
CA LEU A 142 -28.12 10.27 10.53
C LEU A 142 -26.64 10.67 10.74
N LEU A 143 -25.66 9.88 10.28
CA LEU A 143 -24.24 10.13 10.58
C LEU A 143 -23.42 10.65 9.40
N GLY A 144 -23.92 10.54 8.17
CA GLY A 144 -23.24 11.04 6.97
C GLY A 144 -21.84 10.45 6.77
N GLU A 145 -21.09 10.97 5.82
CA GLU A 145 -19.68 10.64 5.64
C GLU A 145 -18.84 11.33 6.73
N ILE A 146 -18.20 10.55 7.59
CA ILE A 146 -17.31 11.07 8.62
C ILE A 146 -15.91 11.18 8.03
N ASN A 147 -15.51 12.43 7.77
CA ASN A 147 -14.15 12.78 7.38
C ASN A 147 -13.32 12.98 8.65
N THR A 148 -12.29 12.16 8.84
CA THR A 148 -11.37 12.26 9.97
C THR A 148 -9.94 12.40 9.47
N THR A 149 -9.23 13.43 9.93
CA THR A 149 -7.81 13.59 9.64
C THR A 149 -6.97 12.80 10.63
N ALA A 150 -6.01 12.06 10.09
CA ALA A 150 -5.12 11.17 10.82
C ALA A 150 -3.70 11.28 10.26
N ARG A 151 -2.73 10.73 10.99
CA ARG A 151 -1.36 10.56 10.50
C ARG A 151 -1.11 9.07 10.27
N MET A 152 -0.72 8.69 9.07
CA MET A 152 -0.46 7.31 8.67
C MET A 152 1.04 7.02 8.68
N CYS A 153 1.45 6.03 9.47
CA CYS A 153 2.78 5.43 9.39
C CYS A 153 2.70 4.14 8.57
N ILE A 154 3.71 3.90 7.73
CA ILE A 154 3.90 2.65 6.99
C ILE A 154 5.32 2.17 7.28
N TRP A 155 5.54 0.91 7.63
CA TRP A 155 6.91 0.41 7.83
C TRP A 155 7.06 -0.97 7.25
N ALA A 156 8.26 -1.28 6.73
CA ALA A 156 8.58 -2.65 6.33
C ALA A 156 8.59 -3.54 7.57
N LYS A 157 7.91 -4.70 7.49
CA LYS A 157 8.04 -5.75 8.50
C LYS A 157 9.38 -6.46 8.37
#